data_AF-A0ABD5ZI33-F1
#
_entry.id   AF-A0ABD5ZI33-F1
#
_cell.length_a   1.000
_cell.length_b   1.000
_cell.length_c   1.000
_cell.angle_alpha   90.00
_cell.angle_beta   90.00
_cell.angle_gamma   90.00
#
_symmetry.space_group_name_H-M   'P 1'
#
loop_
_entity.id
_entity.type
_entity.pdbx_description
1 polymer ?
#
loop_
_entity_poly.entity_id
_entity_poly.type
_entity_poly.pdbx_seq_one_letter_code
_entity_poly.pdbx_strand_id
1 'polypeptide(L)'
;MRFTRELAAVVALLVLFGALVRSGAGRIVLPLVSLVVAAGLVVLLLKQPAYTRMAVGPRTRILESVPSDTEAECVECAAPATRIRHYVREWVVLGVPVVLLDEGRVPVCDDHRD
;
A
#
# COMPACT_ATOMS: atom_id res chain seq x y z
N MET A 1 30.07 -11.27 10.81
CA MET A 1 30.31 -10.18 9.82
C MET A 1 29.07 -9.34 9.51
N ARG A 2 27.85 -9.89 9.50
CA ARG A 2 26.62 -9.11 9.26
C ARG A 2 26.32 -8.10 10.38
N PHE A 3 26.44 -8.52 11.64
CA PHE A 3 26.19 -7.70 12.82
C PHE A 3 27.12 -6.48 12.96
N THR A 4 28.42 -6.65 12.66
CA THR A 4 29.40 -5.57 12.68
C THR A 4 29.17 -4.55 11.57
N ARG A 5 28.70 -4.99 10.40
CA ARG A 5 28.35 -4.12 9.28
C ARG A 5 27.07 -3.32 9.55
N GLU A 6 26.06 -3.96 10.16
CA GLU A 6 24.83 -3.29 10.61
C GLU A 6 25.13 -2.26 11.72
N LEU A 7 25.98 -2.61 12.69
CA LEU A 7 26.39 -1.69 13.77
C LEU A 7 27.20 -0.50 13.24
N ALA A 8 28.13 -0.73 12.32
CA ALA A 8 28.87 0.35 11.66
C ALA A 8 27.96 1.30 10.86
N ALA A 9 26.94 0.75 10.19
CA ALA A 9 25.95 1.55 9.47
C ALA A 9 25.12 2.42 10.42
N VAL A 10 24.69 1.88 11.57
CA VAL A 10 23.95 2.63 12.60
C VAL A 10 24.82 3.76 13.17
N VAL A 11 26.07 3.47 13.52
CA VAL A 11 27.00 4.47 14.05
C VAL A 11 27.27 5.56 13.01
N ALA A 12 27.50 5.21 11.75
CA ALA A 12 27.68 6.18 10.67
C ALA A 12 26.45 7.07 10.48
N LEU A 13 25.24 6.50 10.56
CA LEU A 13 23.98 7.25 10.50
C LEU A 13 23.86 8.25 11.64
N LEU A 14 24.19 7.85 12.87
CA LEU A 14 24.16 8.72 14.05
C LEU A 14 25.17 9.88 13.92
N VAL A 15 26.38 9.59 13.46
CA VAL A 15 27.41 10.62 13.22
C VAL A 15 26.96 11.59 12.12
N LEU A 16 26.39 11.08 11.02
CA LEU A 16 25.87 11.90 9.93
C LEU A 16 24.73 12.80 10.40
N PHE A 17 23.81 12.26 11.19
CA PHE A 17 22.68 13.01 11.75
C PHE A 17 23.17 14.09 12.72
N GLY A 18 24.12 13.76 13.60
CA GLY A 18 24.75 14.71 14.52
C GLY A 18 25.50 15.82 13.79
N ALA A 19 26.22 15.49 12.71
CA ALA A 19 26.89 16.46 11.85
C ALA A 19 25.88 17.36 11.13
N LEU A 20 24.77 16.80 10.63
CA LEU A 20 23.68 17.56 10.01
C LEU A 20 23.11 18.58 11.01
N VAL A 21 22.67 18.14 12.19
CA VAL A 21 22.11 19.00 13.26
C VAL A 21 23.05 20.18 13.58
N ARG A 22 24.37 19.93 13.59
CA ARG A 22 25.38 20.94 13.95
C ARG A 22 25.79 21.85 12.78
N SER A 23 25.43 21.48 11.56
CA SER A 23 25.67 22.28 10.35
C SER A 23 24.59 23.34 10.14
N GLY A 24 24.96 24.48 9.54
CA GLY A 24 24.00 25.51 9.14
C GLY A 24 22.93 25.00 8.15
N ALA A 25 23.29 24.04 7.29
CA ALA A 25 22.37 23.37 6.38
C ALA A 25 21.35 22.49 7.13
N GLY A 26 21.77 21.73 8.14
CA GLY A 26 20.85 20.86 8.87
C GLY A 26 19.85 21.61 9.75
N ARG A 27 20.12 22.85 10.17
CA ARG A 27 19.08 23.70 10.78
C ARG A 27 17.89 23.98 9.86
N ILE A 28 18.07 23.89 8.54
CA ILE A 28 17.00 24.08 7.56
C ILE A 28 16.50 22.73 7.07
N VAL A 29 17.39 21.78 6.77
CA VAL A 29 17.02 20.47 6.24
C VAL A 29 16.22 19.64 7.24
N LEU A 30 16.61 19.61 8.53
CA LEU A 30 15.86 18.87 9.55
C LEU A 30 14.42 19.31 9.71
N PRO A 31 14.10 20.61 9.92
CA PRO A 31 12.71 21.03 10.07
C PRO A 31 11.91 20.76 8.80
N LEU A 32 12.52 20.92 7.62
CA LEU A 32 11.86 20.66 6.34
C LEU A 32 11.53 19.17 6.16
N VAL A 33 12.48 18.27 6.44
CA VAL A 33 12.25 16.82 6.43
C VAL A 33 11.20 16.44 7.48
N SER A 34 11.26 16.99 8.69
CA SER A 34 10.24 16.71 9.71
C SER A 34 8.86 17.20 9.31
N LEU A 35 8.75 18.34 8.62
CA LEU A 35 7.49 18.84 8.06
C LEU A 35 6.95 17.90 6.99
N VAL A 36 7.81 17.41 6.09
CA VAL A 36 7.42 16.44 5.06
C VAL A 36 6.90 15.14 5.71
N VAL A 37 7.60 14.63 6.72
CA VAL A 37 7.17 13.42 7.46
C VAL A 37 5.86 13.67 8.20
N ALA A 38 5.71 14.80 8.88
CA ALA A 38 4.48 15.16 9.59
C ALA A 38 3.30 15.31 8.62
N ALA A 39 3.49 15.99 7.48
CA ALA A 39 2.49 16.11 6.44
C ALA A 39 2.10 14.73 5.87
N GLY A 40 3.08 13.86 5.61
CA GLY A 40 2.85 12.49 5.18
C GLY A 40 2.00 11.71 6.19
N LEU A 41 2.31 11.81 7.49
CA LEU A 41 1.53 11.19 8.56
C LEU A 41 0.09 11.71 8.61
N VAL A 42 -0.11 13.03 8.49
CA VAL A 42 -1.45 13.63 8.46
C VAL A 42 -2.25 13.10 7.27
N VAL A 43 -1.66 13.06 6.08
CA VAL A 43 -2.32 12.51 4.88
C VAL A 43 -2.70 11.03 5.08
N LEU A 44 -1.83 10.23 5.68
CA LEU A 44 -2.12 8.83 5.99
C LEU A 44 -3.24 8.68 7.03
N LEU A 45 -3.31 9.56 8.03
CA LEU A 45 -4.35 9.55 9.06
C LEU A 45 -5.73 9.98 8.53
N LEU A 46 -5.75 10.86 7.52
CA LEU A 46 -6.99 11.33 6.89
C LEU A 46 -7.56 10.32 5.87
N LYS A 47 -6.74 9.45 5.31
CA LYS A 47 -7.22 8.39 4.41
C LYS A 47 -7.93 7.29 5.19
N GLN A 48 -9.12 6.91 4.74
CA GLN A 48 -9.74 5.66 5.18
C GLN A 48 -8.84 4.49 4.77
N PRO A 49 -8.37 3.69 5.73
CA PRO A 49 -7.42 2.63 5.43
C PRO A 49 -8.14 1.47 4.74
N ALA A 50 -7.63 1.03 3.59
CA ALA A 50 -8.16 -0.12 2.87
C ALA A 50 -7.83 -1.45 3.57
N TYR A 51 -6.76 -1.47 4.37
CA TYR A 51 -6.30 -2.61 5.16
C TYR A 51 -6.00 -2.17 6.60
N THR A 52 -5.81 -3.11 7.52
CA THR A 52 -5.38 -2.79 8.90
C THR A 52 -4.12 -1.93 8.89
N ARG A 53 -4.02 -0.93 9.77
CA ARG A 53 -2.89 0.03 9.83
C ARG A 53 -1.51 -0.60 10.07
N MET A 54 -1.46 -1.87 10.50
CA MET A 54 -0.21 -2.64 10.66
C MET A 54 0.14 -3.49 9.42
N ALA A 55 -0.66 -3.46 8.36
CA ALA A 55 -0.39 -4.24 7.15
C ALA A 55 0.79 -3.66 6.39
N VAL A 56 1.79 -4.51 6.13
CA VAL A 56 2.94 -4.24 5.28
C VAL A 56 3.15 -5.43 4.35
N GLY A 57 3.42 -5.17 3.06
CA GLY A 57 3.72 -6.19 2.05
C GLY A 57 2.58 -6.42 1.05
N PRO A 58 2.68 -7.47 0.22
CA PRO A 58 1.68 -7.77 -0.81
C PRO A 58 0.37 -8.24 -0.17
N ARG A 59 -0.75 -7.66 -0.60
CA ARG A 59 -2.10 -7.98 -0.14
C ARG A 59 -3.05 -8.11 -1.32
N THR A 60 -4.06 -8.95 -1.15
CA THR A 60 -5.13 -9.18 -2.12
C THR A 60 -6.46 -8.79 -1.49
N ARG A 61 -7.29 -8.07 -2.24
CA ARG A 61 -8.69 -7.81 -1.90
C ARG A 61 -9.58 -8.18 -3.07
N ILE A 62 -10.78 -8.63 -2.76
CA ILE A 62 -11.83 -8.92 -3.73
C ILE A 62 -12.88 -7.85 -3.53
N LEU A 63 -13.15 -7.09 -4.60
CA LEU A 63 -14.22 -6.10 -4.63
C LEU A 63 -15.34 -6.67 -5.50
N GLU A 64 -16.54 -6.74 -4.95
CA GLU A 64 -17.71 -7.20 -5.70
C GLU A 64 -18.51 -5.99 -6.19
N SER A 65 -18.89 -6.01 -7.48
CA SER A 65 -19.74 -4.99 -8.08
C SER A 65 -20.84 -5.64 -8.93
N VAL A 66 -21.90 -4.86 -9.18
CA VAL A 66 -22.94 -5.25 -10.12
C VAL A 66 -22.42 -5.02 -11.54
N PRO A 67 -22.58 -5.98 -12.47
CA PRO A 67 -22.16 -5.80 -13.85
C PRO A 67 -22.88 -4.60 -14.45
N SER A 68 -22.12 -3.70 -15.07
CA SER A 68 -22.66 -2.58 -15.84
C SER A 68 -23.19 -3.03 -17.21
N ASP A 69 -22.78 -4.21 -17.65
CA ASP A 69 -23.15 -4.82 -18.91
C ASP A 69 -24.05 -6.03 -18.64
N THR A 70 -25.28 -5.98 -19.15
CA THR A 70 -26.27 -7.05 -18.99
C THR A 70 -25.98 -8.28 -19.85
N GLU A 71 -25.01 -8.20 -20.77
CA GLU A 71 -24.58 -9.32 -21.62
C GLU A 71 -23.36 -10.06 -21.08
N ALA A 72 -22.82 -9.68 -19.91
CA ALA A 72 -21.70 -10.39 -19.31
C ALA A 72 -22.10 -11.84 -18.96
N GLU A 73 -21.33 -12.82 -19.43
CA GLU A 73 -21.52 -14.24 -19.13
C GLU A 73 -20.58 -14.71 -18.01
N CYS A 74 -21.04 -15.63 -17.18
CA CYS A 74 -20.25 -16.26 -16.13
C CYS A 74 -19.13 -17.09 -16.75
N VAL A 75 -17.89 -16.87 -16.29
CA VAL A 75 -16.72 -17.58 -16.83
C VAL A 75 -16.75 -19.10 -16.60
N GLU A 76 -17.49 -19.56 -15.60
CA GLU A 76 -17.52 -20.98 -15.22
C GLU A 76 -18.61 -21.79 -15.94
N CYS A 77 -19.77 -21.17 -16.24
CA CYS A 77 -20.92 -21.88 -16.79
C CYS A 77 -21.60 -21.20 -18.00
N ALA A 78 -21.07 -20.07 -18.47
CA ALA A 78 -21.63 -19.24 -19.55
C ALA A 78 -23.07 -18.73 -19.33
N ALA A 79 -23.66 -18.93 -18.15
CA ALA A 79 -24.93 -18.33 -17.78
C ALA A 79 -24.79 -16.80 -17.61
N PRO A 80 -25.88 -16.01 -17.67
CA PRO A 80 -25.82 -14.58 -17.42
C PRO A 80 -25.16 -14.26 -16.06
N ALA A 81 -24.14 -13.40 -16.06
CA ALA A 81 -23.43 -13.01 -14.86
C ALA A 81 -24.27 -12.04 -14.02
N THR A 82 -24.31 -12.28 -12.71
CA THR A 82 -25.04 -11.44 -11.75
C THR A 82 -24.10 -10.49 -11.00
N ARG A 83 -22.79 -10.78 -11.02
CA ARG A 83 -21.74 -10.05 -10.29
C ARG A 83 -20.43 -10.00 -11.08
N ILE A 84 -19.64 -8.96 -10.83
CA ILE A 84 -18.25 -8.87 -11.25
C ILE A 84 -17.37 -8.91 -10.00
N ARG A 85 -16.43 -9.85 -9.98
CA ARG A 85 -15.36 -9.92 -8.98
C ARG A 85 -14.12 -9.23 -9.48
N HIS A 86 -13.72 -8.16 -8.81
CA HIS A 86 -12.49 -7.45 -9.08
C HIS A 86 -11.44 -7.87 -8.06
N TYR A 87 -10.49 -8.70 -8.50
CA TYR A 87 -9.31 -9.09 -7.77
C TYR A 87 -8.29 -7.98 -7.88
N VAL A 88 -7.84 -7.45 -6.74
CA VAL A 88 -6.86 -6.38 -6.69
C VAL A 88 -5.72 -6.83 -5.79
N ARG A 89 -4.51 -6.88 -6.34
CA ARG A 89 -3.29 -7.20 -5.62
C ARG A 89 -2.42 -5.96 -5.53
N GLU A 90 -2.13 -5.54 -4.31
CA GLU A 90 -1.45 -4.28 -4.02
C GLU A 90 -0.29 -4.51 -3.04
N TRP A 91 0.75 -3.70 -3.15
CA TRP A 91 1.73 -3.54 -2.08
C TRP A 91 1.22 -2.50 -1.08
N VAL A 92 1.16 -2.88 0.19
CA VAL A 92 0.60 -2.06 1.26
C VAL A 92 1.72 -1.65 2.21
N VAL A 93 1.69 -0.39 2.66
CA VAL A 93 2.54 0.12 3.73
C VAL A 93 1.65 0.83 4.74
N LEU A 94 1.68 0.36 5.99
CA LEU A 94 0.88 0.91 7.09
C LEU A 94 -0.63 0.98 6.79
N GLY A 95 -1.16 -0.06 6.13
CA GLY A 95 -2.58 -0.14 5.76
C GLY A 95 -2.99 0.68 4.53
N VAL A 96 -2.05 1.41 3.92
CA VAL A 96 -2.30 2.19 2.70
C VAL A 96 -1.69 1.49 1.49
N PRO A 97 -2.47 1.21 0.42
CA PRO A 97 -1.92 0.68 -0.82
C PRO A 97 -1.06 1.76 -1.49
N VAL A 98 0.20 1.42 -1.79
CA VAL A 98 1.19 2.32 -2.38
C VAL A 98 1.54 1.95 -3.82
N VAL A 99 1.39 0.67 -4.18
CA VAL A 99 1.68 0.16 -5.53
C VAL A 99 0.63 -0.88 -5.90
N LEU A 100 0.04 -0.75 -7.09
CA LEU A 100 -0.77 -1.81 -7.69
C LEU A 100 0.17 -2.84 -8.31
N LEU A 101 0.03 -4.11 -7.92
CA LEU A 101 0.85 -5.21 -8.44
C LEU A 101 0.13 -5.93 -9.58
N ASP A 102 -1.17 -6.18 -9.40
CA ASP A 102 -1.99 -6.92 -10.36
C ASP A 102 -3.46 -6.62 -10.14
N GLU A 103 -4.26 -6.69 -11.19
CA GLU A 103 -5.71 -6.62 -11.10
C GLU A 103 -6.40 -7.47 -12.17
N GLY A 104 -7.57 -8.02 -11.83
CA GLY A 104 -8.36 -8.82 -12.73
C GLY A 104 -9.85 -8.70 -12.43
N ARG A 105 -10.69 -8.75 -13.46
CA ARG A 105 -12.14 -8.75 -13.33
C ARG A 105 -12.69 -10.05 -13.86
N VAL A 106 -13.54 -10.71 -13.08
CA VAL A 106 -14.13 -12.00 -13.42
C VAL A 106 -15.64 -11.90 -13.25
N PRO A 107 -16.42 -12.00 -14.34
CA PRO A 107 -17.88 -12.11 -14.25
C PRO A 107 -18.28 -13.48 -13.71
N VAL A 108 -19.13 -13.49 -12.69
CA VAL A 108 -19.62 -14.71 -12.01
C VAL A 108 -21.13 -14.65 -11.81
N CYS A 109 -21.78 -15.82 -11.80
CA CYS A 109 -23.17 -15.97 -11.38
C CYS A 109 -23.25 -16.29 -9.88
N ASP A 110 -24.44 -16.12 -9.29
CA ASP A 110 -24.64 -16.33 -7.85
C ASP A 110 -24.38 -17.79 -7.42
N ASP A 111 -24.59 -18.76 -8.33
CA ASP A 111 -24.33 -20.18 -8.09
C ASP A 111 -22.84 -20.54 -8.04
N HIS A 112 -21.97 -19.67 -8.57
CA HIS A 112 -20.51 -19.88 -8.66
C HIS A 112 -19.74 -18.80 -7.91
N ARG A 113 -20.37 -18.28 -6.86
CA ARG A 113 -19.78 -17.27 -6.00
C ARG A 113 -18.87 -17.90 -4.93
N ASP A 114 -19.17 -19.06 -4.38
CA ASP A 114 -18.43 -19.59 -3.21
C ASP A 114 -17.56 -20.80 -3.58
#